data_AF-A0A7X7K4S7-F1
#
_entry.id   AF-A0A7X7K4S7-F1
#
_cell.length_a   1.000
_cell.length_b   1.000
_cell.length_c   1.000
_cell.angle_alpha   90.00
_cell.angle_beta   90.00
_cell.angle_gamma   90.00
#
_symmetry.space_group_name_H-M   'P 1'
#
loop_
_entity.id
_entity.type
_entity.pdbx_description
1 polymer ?
#
loop_
_entity_poly.entity_id
_entity_poly.type
_entity_poly.pdbx_seq_one_letter_code
_entity_poly.pdbx_strand_id
1 'polypeptide(L)'
;MMARSFGNQLAVVMTPRDEQDFLGWLRQDADVQVLALDADRLEQVWLQTLPPPGKNPRLNHGFVLWNRAFDWTPEVQPLALGAGVVNAARAPVIEYRRHPTSATSPDQGRLYWSRSMTPGGGHRWQGGEYSYDAEHFQRWWQQVAGWVLQQAHA
;
A
#
# COMPACT_ATOMS: atom_id res chain seq x y z
N MET A 1 26.98 -13.53 2.50
CA MET A 1 25.65 -13.34 3.11
C MET A 1 24.74 -12.79 2.00
N MET A 2 23.77 -13.57 1.51
CA MET A 2 22.95 -13.15 0.37
C MET A 2 21.88 -12.15 0.83
N ALA A 3 21.93 -10.93 0.27
CA ALA A 3 20.86 -9.95 0.41
C ALA A 3 19.57 -10.55 -0.17
N ARG A 4 18.56 -10.69 0.69
CA ARG A 4 17.20 -11.03 0.25
C ARG A 4 16.70 -9.83 -0.56
N SER A 5 16.52 -10.01 -1.86
CA SER A 5 15.89 -9.01 -2.73
C SER A 5 14.41 -8.92 -2.35
N PHE A 6 14.07 -8.10 -1.37
CA PHE A 6 12.69 -7.67 -1.11
C PHE A 6 12.28 -6.67 -2.21
N GLY A 7 10.98 -6.47 -2.44
CA GLY A 7 10.53 -5.34 -3.26
C GLY A 7 10.99 -4.01 -2.67
N ASN A 8 10.87 -2.91 -3.42
CA ASN A 8 11.14 -1.60 -2.87
C ASN A 8 10.19 -1.33 -1.68
N GLN A 9 10.76 -1.18 -0.48
CA GLN A 9 10.01 -1.00 0.77
C GLN A 9 10.60 0.15 1.57
N LEU A 10 9.74 0.84 2.30
CA LEU A 10 10.12 1.95 3.17
C LEU A 10 9.44 1.80 4.53
N ALA A 11 10.22 1.84 5.60
CA ALA A 11 9.66 1.91 6.95
C ALA A 11 9.12 3.33 7.19
N VAL A 12 7.91 3.43 7.71
CA VAL A 12 7.22 4.70 7.96
C VAL A 12 6.47 4.65 9.29
N VAL A 13 6.50 5.76 10.01
CA VAL A 13 5.59 6.01 11.13
C VAL A 13 4.91 7.33 10.80
N MET A 14 3.61 7.27 10.54
CA MET A 14 2.80 8.43 10.18
C MET A 14 1.73 8.60 11.24
N THR A 15 1.63 9.81 11.79
CA THR A 15 0.46 10.25 12.55
C THR A 15 -0.74 10.40 11.60
N PRO A 16 -1.99 10.50 12.12
CA PRO A 16 -3.14 10.78 11.27
C PRO A 16 -3.03 12.08 10.45
N ARG A 17 -2.24 13.05 10.93
CA ARG A 17 -1.95 14.28 10.19
C ARG A 17 -1.00 13.99 9.03
N ASP A 18 0.09 13.27 9.30
CA ASP A 18 1.06 12.91 8.26
C ASP A 18 0.41 12.07 7.16
N GLU A 19 -0.54 11.20 7.50
CA GLU A 19 -1.33 10.44 6.53
C GLU A 19 -2.17 11.34 5.61
N GLN A 20 -2.76 12.40 6.16
CA GLN A 20 -3.53 13.38 5.38
C GLN A 20 -2.61 14.21 4.48
N ASP A 21 -1.49 14.69 5.04
CA ASP A 21 -0.50 15.46 4.29
C ASP A 21 0.14 14.62 3.18
N PHE A 22 0.43 13.34 3.47
CA PHE A 22 0.94 12.37 2.50
C PHE A 22 -0.05 12.10 1.36
N LEU A 23 -1.32 11.81 1.69
CA LEU A 23 -2.33 11.57 0.68
C LEU A 23 -2.64 12.84 -0.13
N GLY A 24 -2.61 13.99 0.52
CA GLY A 24 -2.74 15.30 -0.13
C GLY A 24 -1.63 15.52 -1.13
N TRP A 25 -0.38 15.33 -0.72
CA TRP A 25 0.79 15.42 -1.59
C TRP A 25 0.74 14.43 -2.77
N LEU A 26 0.41 13.15 -2.51
CA LEU A 26 0.25 12.13 -3.56
C LEU A 26 -0.77 12.55 -4.63
N ARG A 27 -1.80 13.29 -4.24
CA ARG A 27 -2.88 13.74 -5.12
C ARG A 27 -2.65 15.10 -5.75
N GLN A 28 -1.54 15.78 -5.47
CA GLN A 28 -1.21 17.06 -6.12
C GLN A 28 -1.04 16.87 -7.63
N ASP A 29 -0.33 15.82 -8.02
CA ASP A 29 0.07 15.57 -9.42
C ASP A 29 -0.39 14.20 -9.97
N ALA A 30 -1.16 13.42 -9.20
CA ALA A 30 -1.65 12.11 -9.62
C ALA A 30 -3.09 11.83 -9.14
N ASP A 31 -3.89 11.15 -9.97
CA ASP A 31 -5.20 10.63 -9.55
C ASP A 31 -5.01 9.35 -8.72
N VAL A 32 -4.91 9.50 -7.41
CA VAL A 32 -4.69 8.39 -6.47
C VAL A 32 -5.98 7.95 -5.78
N GLN A 33 -6.41 6.72 -6.06
CA GLN A 33 -7.50 6.04 -5.37
C GLN A 33 -6.96 5.24 -4.18
N VAL A 34 -7.63 5.36 -3.02
CA VAL A 34 -7.34 4.54 -1.84
C VAL A 34 -8.31 3.36 -1.81
N LEU A 35 -7.79 2.16 -1.62
CA LEU A 35 -8.61 0.96 -1.42
C LEU A 35 -8.24 0.29 -0.10
N ALA A 36 -9.22 -0.24 0.62
CA ALA A 36 -8.97 -1.07 1.79
C ALA A 36 -8.48 -2.46 1.39
N LEU A 37 -7.45 -2.97 2.08
CA LEU A 37 -7.06 -4.38 1.97
C LEU A 37 -7.99 -5.29 2.78
N ASP A 38 -8.64 -4.76 3.82
CA ASP A 38 -9.65 -5.45 4.64
C ASP A 38 -10.71 -4.44 5.08
N ALA A 39 -11.97 -4.71 4.77
CA ALA A 39 -13.14 -3.92 5.11
C ALA A 39 -14.28 -4.85 5.56
N ASP A 40 -15.29 -4.35 6.28
CA ASP A 40 -16.41 -5.20 6.70
C ASP A 40 -17.30 -5.60 5.49
N ARG A 41 -17.41 -4.72 4.49
CA ARG A 41 -18.29 -4.89 3.33
C ARG A 41 -17.66 -4.38 2.04
N LEU A 42 -18.13 -4.87 0.89
CA LEU A 42 -17.61 -4.53 -0.45
C LEU A 42 -17.63 -3.02 -0.71
N GLU A 43 -18.72 -2.34 -0.33
CA GLU A 43 -18.89 -0.90 -0.52
C GLU A 43 -17.90 -0.05 0.31
N GLN A 44 -17.26 -0.64 1.32
CA GLN A 44 -16.28 0.05 2.18
C GLN A 44 -14.84 -0.13 1.66
N VAL A 45 -14.62 -0.91 0.60
CA VAL A 45 -13.28 -1.08 0.02
C VAL A 45 -12.83 0.20 -0.69
N TRP A 46 -13.74 0.92 -1.34
CA TRP A 46 -13.42 2.15 -2.07
C TRP A 46 -13.42 3.34 -1.13
N LEU A 47 -12.24 3.87 -0.84
CA LEU A 47 -12.06 4.93 0.16
C LEU A 47 -11.71 6.26 -0.49
N GLN A 48 -12.36 7.33 -0.04
CA GLN A 48 -12.01 8.69 -0.46
C GLN A 48 -10.75 9.19 0.27
N THR A 49 -10.55 8.78 1.52
CA THR A 49 -9.40 9.15 2.36
C THR A 49 -8.99 7.98 3.26
N LEU A 50 -7.83 8.09 3.90
CA LEU A 50 -7.41 7.18 4.96
C LEU A 50 -8.31 7.41 6.20
N PRO A 51 -9.02 6.38 6.69
CA PRO A 51 -9.93 6.52 7.82
C PRO A 51 -9.15 6.73 9.12
N PRO A 52 -9.69 7.49 10.09
CA PRO A 52 -9.03 7.69 11.38
C PRO A 52 -8.75 6.36 12.09
N PRO A 53 -7.58 6.20 12.74
CA PRO A 53 -7.27 4.98 13.47
C PRO A 53 -8.28 4.73 14.60
N GLY A 54 -8.56 3.45 14.87
CA GLY A 54 -9.38 3.00 15.99
C GLY A 54 -10.90 3.02 15.76
N LYS A 55 -11.41 3.68 14.71
CA LYS A 55 -12.87 3.70 14.43
C LYS A 55 -13.41 2.41 13.85
N ASN A 56 -12.63 1.76 12.99
CA ASN A 56 -12.97 0.46 12.40
C ASN A 56 -11.71 -0.42 12.42
N PRO A 57 -11.68 -1.52 13.20
CA PRO A 57 -10.52 -2.39 13.30
C PRO A 57 -10.00 -2.93 11.96
N ARG A 58 -10.87 -3.22 10.98
CA ARG A 58 -10.44 -3.74 9.67
C ARG A 58 -9.77 -2.68 8.80
N LEU A 59 -10.37 -1.49 8.80
CA LEU A 59 -9.86 -0.34 8.09
C LEU A 59 -8.68 0.35 8.79
N ASN A 60 -8.05 -0.28 9.79
CA ASN A 60 -6.93 0.31 10.51
C ASN A 60 -5.56 -0.10 9.99
N HIS A 61 -5.46 -1.13 9.15
CA HIS A 61 -4.18 -1.85 9.01
C HIS A 61 -3.57 -1.80 7.63
N GLY A 62 -4.37 -1.79 6.56
CA GLY A 62 -3.85 -2.02 5.22
C GLY A 62 -4.64 -1.31 4.15
N PHE A 63 -3.92 -0.61 3.29
CA PHE A 63 -4.47 0.13 2.17
C PHE A 63 -3.66 -0.11 0.91
N VAL A 64 -4.33 -0.01 -0.23
CA VAL A 64 -3.71 0.12 -1.56
C VAL A 64 -3.87 1.56 -2.01
N LEU A 65 -2.77 2.17 -2.42
CA LEU A 65 -2.71 3.48 -3.04
C LEU A 65 -2.45 3.26 -4.53
N TRP A 66 -3.48 3.42 -5.33
CA TRP A 66 -3.44 3.19 -6.77
C TRP A 66 -3.44 4.52 -7.51
N ASN A 67 -2.32 4.83 -8.16
CA ASN A 67 -2.28 5.89 -9.15
C ASN A 67 -2.92 5.38 -10.45
N ARG A 68 -4.07 5.96 -10.80
CA ARG A 68 -4.90 5.55 -11.94
C ARG A 68 -4.27 5.82 -13.31
N ALA A 69 -3.12 6.50 -13.36
CA ALA A 69 -2.31 6.60 -14.58
C ALA A 69 -1.69 5.24 -14.98
N PHE A 70 -1.63 4.26 -14.08
CA PHE A 70 -1.16 2.91 -14.39
C PHE A 70 -2.35 1.97 -14.66
N ASP A 71 -2.27 1.26 -15.79
CA ASP A 71 -3.27 0.29 -16.22
C ASP A 71 -3.37 -0.88 -15.22
N TRP A 72 -4.42 -0.84 -14.42
CA TRP A 72 -4.80 -1.92 -13.52
C TRP A 72 -6.27 -1.73 -13.11
N THR A 73 -7.00 -2.83 -12.97
CA THR A 73 -8.37 -2.80 -12.47
C THR A 73 -8.42 -3.57 -11.15
N PRO A 74 -8.80 -2.91 -10.04
CA PRO A 74 -8.93 -3.59 -8.75
C PRO A 74 -10.01 -4.69 -8.81
N GLU A 75 -9.64 -5.90 -8.42
CA GLU A 75 -10.61 -6.97 -8.15
C GLU A 75 -10.94 -6.96 -6.66
N VAL A 76 -12.19 -6.61 -6.36
CA VAL A 76 -12.71 -6.56 -5.00
C VAL A 76 -13.63 -7.75 -4.78
N GLN A 77 -13.37 -8.53 -3.74
CA GLN A 77 -14.12 -9.75 -3.45
C GLN A 77 -14.48 -9.85 -1.96
N PRO A 78 -15.58 -10.56 -1.61
CA PRO A 78 -15.81 -11.00 -0.24
C PRO A 78 -14.67 -11.90 0.23
N LEU A 79 -14.22 -11.69 1.46
CA LEU A 79 -13.27 -12.52 2.19
C LEU A 79 -14.00 -13.27 3.31
N ALA A 80 -13.35 -14.25 3.94
CA ALA A 80 -13.96 -15.08 4.99
C ALA A 80 -14.62 -14.27 6.12
N LEU A 81 -14.10 -13.07 6.39
CA LEU A 81 -14.59 -12.20 7.45
C LEU A 81 -15.03 -10.81 6.95
N GLY A 82 -14.99 -10.50 5.66
CA GLY A 82 -15.21 -9.13 5.19
C GLY A 82 -15.09 -9.00 3.67
N ALA A 83 -14.38 -7.99 3.20
CA ALA A 83 -14.09 -7.76 1.79
C ALA A 83 -12.73 -7.07 1.61
N GLY A 84 -12.10 -7.23 0.45
CA GLY A 84 -10.83 -6.58 0.15
C GLY A 84 -10.41 -6.70 -1.30
N VAL A 85 -9.33 -6.00 -1.66
CA VAL A 85 -8.68 -6.12 -2.96
C VAL A 85 -7.83 -7.40 -2.98
N VAL A 86 -8.04 -8.28 -3.97
CA VAL A 86 -7.37 -9.59 -4.03
C VAL A 86 -6.27 -9.68 -5.08
N ASN A 87 -6.26 -8.81 -6.08
CA ASN A 87 -5.29 -8.82 -7.19
C ASN A 87 -4.20 -7.73 -7.06
N ALA A 88 -4.00 -7.17 -5.85
CA ALA A 88 -2.99 -6.14 -5.61
C ALA A 88 -1.55 -6.66 -5.65
N ALA A 89 -1.33 -7.97 -5.41
CA ALA A 89 -0.02 -8.57 -5.14
C ALA A 89 1.04 -8.47 -6.27
N ARG A 90 0.67 -7.95 -7.43
CA ARG A 90 1.56 -7.69 -8.58
C ARG A 90 1.16 -6.43 -9.37
N ALA A 91 0.28 -5.61 -8.80
CA ALA A 91 -0.26 -4.44 -9.45
C ALA A 91 0.71 -3.24 -9.36
N PRO A 92 0.62 -2.25 -10.26
CA PRO A 92 1.31 -0.97 -10.14
C PRO A 92 0.68 -0.12 -9.03
N VAL A 93 0.87 -0.55 -7.79
CA VAL A 93 0.29 0.09 -6.60
C VAL A 93 1.28 0.15 -5.45
N ILE A 94 1.04 1.10 -4.55
CA ILE A 94 1.73 1.18 -3.28
C ILE A 94 0.84 0.57 -2.21
N GLU A 95 1.32 -0.45 -1.51
CA GLU A 95 0.64 -0.97 -0.33
C GLU A 95 1.11 -0.19 0.90
N TYR A 96 0.17 0.35 1.65
CA TYR A 96 0.43 1.03 2.92
C TYR A 96 -0.06 0.17 4.08
N ARG A 97 0.87 -0.28 4.91
CA ARG A 97 0.58 -0.95 6.18
C ARG A 97 0.77 0.06 7.30
N ARG A 98 -0.33 0.55 7.86
CA ARG A 98 -0.32 1.60 8.88
C ARG A 98 0.40 1.13 10.14
N HIS A 99 1.22 1.99 10.74
CA HIS A 99 1.82 1.66 12.04
C HIS A 99 0.71 1.49 13.10
N PRO A 100 0.71 0.40 13.86
CA PRO A 100 -0.34 0.13 14.83
C PRO A 100 -0.13 1.01 16.06
N THR A 101 -1.21 1.51 16.65
CA THR A 101 -1.14 2.34 17.86
C THR A 101 -0.87 1.53 19.14
N SER A 102 -0.93 0.20 19.09
CA SER A 102 -0.87 -0.66 20.28
C SER A 102 -0.23 -2.05 20.14
N ALA A 103 0.30 -2.47 18.99
CA ALA A 103 0.89 -3.81 18.85
C ALA A 103 2.02 -3.91 17.81
N THR A 104 3.23 -4.31 18.19
CA THR A 104 4.40 -4.41 17.30
C THR A 104 4.34 -5.63 16.36
N SER A 105 3.65 -5.52 15.22
CA SER A 105 3.84 -6.45 14.10
C SER A 105 4.93 -5.93 13.16
N PRO A 106 5.92 -6.75 12.75
CA PRO A 106 7.04 -6.31 11.92
C PRO A 106 6.64 -5.87 10.51
N ASP A 107 5.45 -6.25 10.04
CA ASP A 107 4.91 -5.93 8.70
C ASP A 107 4.11 -4.61 8.66
N GLN A 108 3.92 -3.97 9.82
CA GLN A 108 3.21 -2.70 9.96
C GLN A 108 4.16 -1.50 10.00
N GLY A 109 3.65 -0.31 9.68
CA GLY A 109 4.46 0.90 9.55
C GLY A 109 5.37 0.86 8.34
N ARG A 110 4.82 0.47 7.18
CA ARG A 110 5.59 0.27 5.95
C ARG A 110 4.80 0.68 4.72
N LEU A 111 5.51 1.25 3.76
CA LEU A 111 5.08 1.37 2.37
C LEU A 111 5.81 0.32 1.54
N TYR A 112 5.10 -0.30 0.61
CA TYR A 112 5.66 -1.27 -0.32
C TYR A 112 5.27 -0.87 -1.74
N TRP A 113 6.23 -0.90 -2.65
CA TRP A 113 5.89 -1.29 -4.02
C TRP A 113 5.39 -2.72 -3.93
N SER A 114 4.11 -2.93 -4.26
CA SER A 114 3.46 -4.24 -4.34
C SER A 114 4.44 -5.37 -4.72
N ARG A 115 4.72 -6.23 -3.73
CA ARG A 115 5.33 -7.54 -3.93
C ARG A 115 4.68 -8.50 -2.95
N SER A 116 4.13 -9.58 -3.49
CA SER A 116 3.79 -10.84 -2.85
C SER A 116 4.40 -11.02 -1.45
N MET A 117 3.64 -10.67 -0.41
CA MET A 117 3.77 -11.34 0.88
C MET A 117 2.67 -12.37 0.95
N THR A 118 2.95 -13.60 0.57
CA THR A 118 2.19 -14.74 1.10
C THR A 118 2.83 -15.08 2.46
N PRO A 119 2.11 -14.95 3.59
CA PRO A 119 2.57 -15.52 4.84
C PRO A 119 2.65 -17.05 4.64
N GLY A 120 3.87 -17.60 4.60
CA GLY A 120 4.11 -19.05 4.49
C GLY A 120 4.44 -19.60 3.09
N GLY A 121 4.52 -18.78 2.04
CA GLY A 121 4.83 -19.24 0.67
C GLY A 121 6.21 -18.81 0.21
N GLY A 122 7.22 -19.67 0.34
CA GLY A 122 8.55 -19.40 -0.20
C GLY A 122 8.59 -19.56 -1.71
N HIS A 123 8.60 -18.48 -2.49
CA HIS A 123 9.03 -18.55 -3.89
C HIS A 123 9.88 -17.35 -4.30
N ARG A 124 11.13 -17.67 -4.64
CA ARG A 124 12.09 -16.88 -5.40
C ARG A 124 11.55 -16.79 -6.84
N TRP A 125 11.19 -15.60 -7.33
CA TRP A 125 10.76 -15.44 -8.73
C TRP A 125 11.97 -15.19 -9.65
N GLN A 126 12.14 -16.09 -10.62
CA GLN A 126 13.01 -15.98 -11.78
C GLN A 126 12.15 -15.47 -12.97
N GLY A 127 12.39 -14.24 -13.42
CA GLY A 127 12.08 -13.77 -14.78
C GLY A 127 10.61 -13.76 -15.28
N GLY A 128 9.78 -12.84 -14.77
CA GLY A 128 8.46 -12.55 -15.36
C GLY A 128 8.25 -11.06 -15.54
N GLU A 129 7.86 -10.64 -16.74
CA GLU A 129 7.63 -9.25 -17.15
C GLU A 129 6.46 -8.64 -16.36
N TYR A 130 6.58 -7.38 -15.94
CA TYR A 130 5.47 -6.62 -15.39
C TYR A 130 4.48 -6.31 -16.50
N SER A 131 3.18 -6.41 -16.25
CA SER A 131 2.14 -6.03 -17.23
C SER A 131 1.95 -4.51 -17.36
N TYR A 132 2.82 -3.72 -16.74
CA TYR A 132 2.79 -2.26 -16.70
C TYR A 132 4.19 -1.68 -16.90
N ASP A 133 4.27 -0.39 -17.23
CA ASP A 133 5.53 0.34 -17.34
C ASP A 133 6.22 0.46 -15.97
N ALA A 134 7.13 -0.50 -15.71
CA ALA A 134 7.85 -0.60 -14.45
C ALA A 134 8.83 0.56 -14.23
N GLU A 135 9.37 1.17 -15.28
CA GLU A 135 10.28 2.30 -15.16
C GLU A 135 9.52 3.56 -14.73
N HIS A 136 8.36 3.80 -15.34
CA HIS A 136 7.48 4.89 -14.93
C HIS A 136 7.01 4.70 -13.49
N PHE A 137 6.60 3.48 -13.11
CA PHE A 137 6.22 3.19 -11.74
C PHE A 137 7.39 3.37 -10.75
N GLN A 138 8.60 2.97 -11.15
CA GLN A 138 9.81 3.17 -10.34
C GLN A 138 10.10 4.65 -10.09
N ARG A 139 9.95 5.51 -11.11
CA ARG A 139 10.11 6.97 -10.95
C ARG A 139 9.09 7.53 -9.96
N TRP A 140 7.83 7.10 -10.07
CA TRP A 140 6.80 7.51 -9.11
C TRP A 140 7.13 7.02 -7.68
N TRP A 141 7.52 5.76 -7.52
CA TRP A 141 7.97 5.23 -6.23
C TRP A 141 9.14 6.02 -5.63
N GLN A 142 10.13 6.43 -6.44
CA GLN A 142 11.25 7.23 -5.97
C GLN A 142 10.82 8.61 -5.45
N GLN A 143 9.82 9.24 -6.09
CA GLN A 143 9.24 10.50 -5.58
C GLN A 143 8.56 10.28 -4.23
N VAL A 144 7.77 9.19 -4.10
CA VAL A 144 7.13 8.82 -2.83
C VAL A 144 8.16 8.61 -1.73
N ALA A 145 9.20 7.82 -1.99
CA ALA A 145 10.26 7.57 -1.03
C ALA A 145 10.99 8.87 -0.66
N GLY A 146 11.27 9.74 -1.64
CA GLY A 146 11.89 11.05 -1.41
C GLY A 146 11.07 11.94 -0.48
N TRP A 147 9.75 12.03 -0.71
CA TRP A 147 8.85 12.80 0.15
C TRP A 147 8.84 12.27 1.58
N VAL A 148 8.69 10.95 1.74
CA VAL A 148 8.63 10.32 3.06
C VAL A 148 9.93 10.54 3.84
N LEU A 149 11.09 10.40 3.21
CA LEU A 149 12.38 10.63 3.86
C LEU A 149 12.59 12.09 4.29
N GLN A 150 11.94 13.05 3.62
CA GLN A 150 12.02 14.47 3.96
C GLN A 150 11.03 14.88 5.06
N GLN A 151 9.85 14.26 5.11
CA GLN A 151 8.72 14.71 5.94
C GLN A 151 8.42 13.81 7.15
N ALA A 152 8.75 12.51 7.12
CA ALA A 152 8.43 11.58 8.21
C ALA A 152 9.33 11.71 9.46
N HIS A 153 10.17 12.75 9.52
CA HIS A 153 11.07 13.06 10.64
C HIS A 153 10.81 14.44 11.29
N ALA A 154 9.73 15.13 10.90
CA ALA A 154 9.38 16.44 11.46
C ALA A 154 8.54 16.33 12.74
#